data_AF-A0A2C9W9R9-F1
#
_entry.id   AF-A0A2C9W9R9-F1
#
_cell.length_a   1.000
_cell.length_b   1.000
_cell.length_c   1.000
_cell.angle_alpha   90.00
_cell.angle_beta   90.00
_cell.angle_gamma   90.00
#
_symmetry.space_group_name_H-M   'P 1'
#
loop_
_entity.id
_entity.type
_entity.pdbx_description
1 polymer ?
#
loop_
_entity_poly.entity_id
_entity_poly.type
_entity_poly.pdbx_seq_one_letter_code
_entity_poly.pdbx_strand_id
1 'polypeptide(L)' 'MKQKKARLVGMMLCGNVNEVIGAGKCCADHPELGSCKKGVDDDPSTNGKCWGFCVADCVNGGTCKNNLCHCNC' A
#
# COMPACT_ATOMS: atom_id res chain seq x y z
N MET A 1 -7.71 -31.36 42.60
CA MET A 1 -8.33 -31.53 41.28
C MET A 1 -7.29 -31.15 40.22
N LYS A 2 -6.88 -32.10 39.38
CA LYS A 2 -5.82 -31.96 38.36
C LYS A 2 -6.48 -31.58 37.02
N GLN A 3 -6.36 -30.33 36.57
CA GLN A 3 -6.71 -29.95 35.21
C GLN A 3 -5.43 -29.75 34.40
N LYS A 4 -5.32 -30.58 33.35
CA LYS A 4 -4.17 -30.75 32.47
C LYS A 4 -4.25 -29.77 31.30
N LYS A 5 -3.07 -29.25 30.92
CA LYS A 5 -2.64 -28.90 29.55
C LYS A 5 -3.55 -27.99 28.72
N ALA A 6 -3.10 -26.75 28.54
CA ALA A 6 -3.28 -26.04 27.27
C ALA A 6 -1.89 -25.69 26.74
N ARG A 7 -1.43 -26.49 25.78
CA ARG A 7 -0.19 -26.27 25.04
C ARG A 7 -0.51 -25.14 24.06
N LEU A 8 -0.21 -23.90 24.44
CA LEU A 8 -0.42 -22.74 23.57
C LEU A 8 0.64 -22.79 22.45
N VAL A 9 0.29 -23.42 21.34
CA VAL A 9 0.97 -23.23 20.05
C VAL A 9 0.56 -21.85 19.55
N GLY A 10 1.29 -20.83 19.94
CA GLY A 10 1.24 -19.52 19.32
C GLY A 10 2.33 -19.46 18.26
N MET A 11 1.98 -19.76 17.01
CA MET A 11 2.84 -19.43 15.86
C MET A 11 3.23 -17.97 15.99
N MET A 12 4.53 -17.74 16.19
CA MET A 12 5.13 -16.42 16.08
C MET A 12 4.96 -15.98 14.63
N LEU A 13 3.96 -15.14 14.39
CA LEU A 13 3.83 -14.43 13.13
C LEU A 13 5.02 -13.47 13.05
N CYS A 14 6.06 -13.86 12.32
CA CYS A 14 7.03 -12.92 11.77
C CYS A 14 6.34 -12.11 10.66
N GLY A 15 5.38 -11.28 11.04
CA GLY A 15 4.87 -10.21 10.22
C GLY A 15 5.54 -8.94 10.68
N ASN A 16 6.45 -8.41 9.87
CA ASN A 16 6.89 -7.03 10.02
C ASN A 16 5.67 -6.16 9.69
N VAL A 17 4.80 -5.94 10.68
CA VAL A 17 3.73 -4.94 10.58
C VAL A 17 4.42 -3.59 10.69
N ASN A 18 4.96 -3.13 9.55
CA ASN A 18 5.22 -1.72 9.37
C ASN A 18 3.85 -1.04 9.38
N GLU A 19 3.39 -0.71 10.58
CA GLU A 19 2.23 0.12 10.82
C GLU A 19 2.37 1.38 9.96
N VAL A 20 1.61 1.47 8.87
CA VAL A 20 1.29 2.76 8.25
C VAL A 20 -0.03 3.22 8.82
N ILE A 21 -0.07 3.43 10.13
CA ILE A 21 -1.11 4.26 10.75
C ILE A 21 -0.77 5.70 10.33
N GLY A 22 -1.31 6.11 9.18
CA GLY A 22 -1.29 7.48 8.69
C GLY A 22 0.01 7.95 8.03
N ALA A 23 0.70 7.13 7.24
CA ALA A 23 1.64 7.67 6.27
C ALA A 23 0.84 8.53 5.30
N GLY A 24 1.17 9.82 5.18
CA GLY A 24 0.45 10.75 4.30
C GLY A 24 0.30 10.16 2.89
N LYS A 25 -0.79 10.51 2.21
CA LYS A 25 -1.10 10.02 0.86
C LYS A 25 0.06 10.22 -0.14
N CYS A 26 0.95 11.17 0.08
CA CYS A 26 2.13 11.40 -0.76
C CYS A 26 3.35 10.71 -0.19
N CYS A 27 4.31 10.37 -1.06
CA CYS A 27 5.53 9.65 -0.73
C CYS A 27 5.30 8.20 -0.25
N ALA A 28 4.19 7.58 -0.65
CA ALA A 28 3.75 6.29 -0.15
C ALA A 28 3.27 5.35 -1.27
N ASP A 29 3.44 4.04 -1.04
CA ASP A 29 2.85 2.99 -1.87
C ASP A 29 1.41 2.72 -1.41
N HIS A 30 0.49 2.57 -2.37
CA HIS A 30 -0.93 2.34 -2.15
C HIS A 30 -1.38 0.98 -2.70
N PRO A 31 -1.09 -0.14 -1.99
CA PRO A 31 -1.50 -1.47 -2.42
C PRO A 31 -3.02 -1.67 -2.46
N GLU A 32 -3.79 -0.84 -1.75
CA GLU A 32 -5.25 -0.84 -1.79
C GLU A 32 -5.83 -0.49 -3.17
N LEU A 33 -5.06 0.16 -4.04
CA LEU A 33 -5.46 0.44 -5.43
C LEU A 33 -5.25 -0.77 -6.36
N GLY A 34 -4.64 -1.85 -5.86
CA GLY A 34 -4.31 -3.05 -6.62
C GLY A 34 -3.18 -2.82 -7.64
N SER A 35 -2.93 -3.84 -8.46
CA SER A 35 -1.83 -3.80 -9.43
C SER A 35 -1.99 -2.71 -10.48
N CYS A 36 -0.90 -2.11 -10.93
CA CYS A 36 -0.90 -1.05 -11.95
C CYS A 36 -0.10 -1.43 -13.21
N LYS A 37 -0.38 -0.73 -14.30
CA LYS A 37 0.32 -0.82 -15.59
C LYS A 37 1.01 0.50 -15.91
N LYS A 38 2.33 0.42 -16.13
CA LYS A 38 3.17 1.56 -16.54
C LYS A 38 2.69 2.19 -17.85
N GLY A 39 2.64 3.52 -17.89
CA GLY A 39 2.20 4.32 -19.04
C GLY A 39 0.69 4.28 -19.30
N VAL A 40 -0.09 3.67 -18.40
CA VAL A 40 -1.57 3.66 -18.45
C VAL A 40 -2.13 4.19 -17.13
N ASP A 41 -1.74 3.58 -16.01
CA ASP A 41 -2.25 3.98 -14.70
C ASP A 41 -1.52 5.20 -14.12
N ASP A 42 -0.31 5.50 -14.58
CA ASP A 42 0.48 6.68 -14.19
C ASP A 42 0.42 7.83 -15.21
N ASP A 43 -0.41 7.73 -16.25
CA ASP A 43 -0.50 8.75 -17.29
C ASP A 43 -1.39 9.94 -16.85
N PRO A 44 -0.85 11.18 -16.80
CA PRO A 44 -1.61 12.37 -16.46
C PRO A 44 -2.68 12.75 -17.49
N SER A 45 -2.47 12.39 -18.76
CA SER A 45 -3.34 12.78 -19.88
C SER A 45 -4.67 12.03 -19.86
N THR A 46 -4.64 10.79 -19.38
CA THR A 46 -5.80 9.91 -19.25
C THR A 46 -6.34 9.84 -17.83
N ASN A 47 -5.73 10.58 -16.90
CA ASN A 47 -6.01 10.51 -15.47
C ASN A 47 -5.98 9.06 -14.97
N GLY A 48 -4.90 8.34 -15.35
CA GLY A 48 -4.71 6.94 -15.01
C GLY A 48 -4.87 6.68 -13.51
N LYS A 49 -5.22 5.45 -13.12
CA LYS A 49 -5.60 5.12 -11.73
C LYS A 49 -4.63 5.65 -10.67
N CYS A 50 -3.33 5.44 -10.85
CA CYS A 50 -2.30 5.93 -9.93
C CYS A 50 -2.19 7.46 -9.98
N TRP A 51 -2.16 8.05 -11.18
CA TRP A 51 -2.10 9.50 -11.34
C TRP A 51 -3.30 10.18 -10.68
N GLY A 52 -4.52 9.78 -11.07
CA GLY A 52 -5.77 10.38 -10.65
C GLY A 52 -6.04 10.24 -9.14
N PHE A 53 -5.65 9.09 -8.55
CA PHE A 53 -5.71 8.97 -7.10
C PHE A 53 -4.78 9.97 -6.44
N CYS A 54 -3.50 10.00 -6.83
CA CYS A 54 -2.48 10.78 -6.14
C CYS A 54 -2.60 12.29 -6.38
N VAL A 55 -2.95 12.74 -7.59
CA VAL A 55 -2.98 14.17 -7.97
C VAL A 55 -3.99 15.00 -7.16
N ALA A 56 -4.95 14.35 -6.50
CA ALA A 56 -5.89 15.01 -5.62
C ALA A 56 -5.24 15.64 -4.37
N ASP A 57 -4.13 15.06 -3.88
CA ASP A 57 -3.44 15.50 -2.66
C ASP A 57 -1.92 15.69 -2.85
N CYS A 58 -1.36 15.17 -3.96
CA CYS A 58 0.07 15.15 -4.27
C CYS A 58 0.32 15.86 -5.60
N VAL A 59 1.03 16.99 -5.57
CA VAL A 59 1.28 17.84 -6.75
C VAL A 59 1.95 17.07 -7.88
N ASN A 60 2.80 16.10 -7.54
CA ASN A 60 3.55 15.28 -8.50
C ASN A 60 2.82 14.01 -8.93
N GLY A 61 1.53 13.88 -8.60
CA GLY A 61 0.69 12.75 -8.99
C GLY A 61 1.23 11.41 -8.49
N GLY A 62 0.97 10.35 -9.25
CA GLY A 62 1.31 8.98 -8.87
C GLY A 62 1.92 8.20 -10.02
N THR A 63 2.87 7.31 -9.70
CA THR A 63 3.55 6.46 -10.66
C THR A 63 3.31 4.98 -10.39
N CYS A 64 3.42 4.15 -11.42
CA CYS A 64 3.35 2.70 -11.27
C CYS A 64 4.75 2.13 -10.99
N LYS A 65 5.03 1.77 -9.73
CA LYS A 65 6.32 1.26 -9.24
C LYS A 65 6.14 -0.13 -8.65
N ASN A 66 6.91 -1.12 -9.12
CA ASN A 66 6.80 -2.51 -8.67
C ASN A 66 5.36 -3.07 -8.76
N ASN A 67 4.62 -2.67 -9.80
CA ASN A 67 3.20 -2.97 -9.98
C ASN A 67 2.28 -2.40 -8.90
N LEU A 68 2.73 -1.45 -8.08
CA LEU A 68 1.91 -0.72 -7.11
C LEU A 68 1.87 0.77 -7.49
N CYS A 69 0.76 1.42 -7.18
CA CYS A 69 0.68 2.87 -7.29
C CYS A 69 1.50 3.51 -6.16
N HIS A 70 2.47 4.34 -6.52
CA HIS A 70 3.25 5.15 -5.60
C HIS A 70 2.89 6.62 -5.81
N CYS A 71 2.35 7.29 -4.78
CA CYS A 71 2.13 8.72 -4.85
C CYS A 71 3.43 9.46 -4.59
N ASN A 72 3.78 10.39 -5.48
CA ASN A 72 5.04 11.12 -5.41
C ASN A 72 4.95 12.28 -4.41
N CYS A 73 6.09 12.60 -3.79
CA CYS A 73 6.36 13.96 -3.31
C CYS A 73 6.85 14.80 -4.49
#